data_AF-A0A8K0K459-F1
#
_entry.id   AF-A0A8K0K459-F1
#
_cell.length_a   1.000
_cell.length_b   1.000
_cell.length_c   1.000
_cell.angle_alpha   90.00
_cell.angle_beta   90.00
_cell.angle_gamma   90.00
#
_symmetry.space_group_name_H-M   'P 1'
#
loop_
_entity.id
_entity.type
_entity.pdbx_description
1 polymer ?
#
loop_
_entity_poly.entity_id
_entity_poly.type
_entity_poly.pdbx_seq_one_letter_code
_entity_poly.pdbx_strand_id
1 'polypeptide(L)'
;MMADVITSTISKVMQSNESFLTAAPIIVRVHHVNMPNGCGRYKTVNLATFSDFCRSKRSIITIKNGDDNQCLARAIVVAMSRAVDDEAVFKRVRDDTSMMQKNRAIELCRRAGVVLSNGGGNPEMHAFQQELKGWKITVFKDRKGREVLFEGPDVDSEVEGQRRRIDLIFGDKHFNVITSLSGAFSCSYYCTSCKRPYNTRTDHVCQSSCRRCGSKTVCRGRNVECNVCNRVFLEGVCYQNHLKAESHNTKPLCSLLKKCKDCGIVYKTAGRKIPHICGENFCFNCNIHHVDEHYCYMQIDKKTPGSKSDTLHVFYDLECRQDVVLPGETNVFQHIPTLCVTQQACKTCWYFEDAQHICSSCGVRQHIFHDDDPVAQLIQYLRIPRRD
;
A
#
# COMPACT_ATOMS: atom_id res chain seq x y z
N MET A 1 -3.42 -17.90 24.27
CA MET A 1 -3.73 -16.57 24.83
C MET A 1 -5.14 -16.04 24.52
N MET A 2 -5.74 -16.23 23.34
CA MET A 2 -7.08 -15.68 23.07
C MET A 2 -8.24 -16.55 23.61
N ALA A 3 -8.07 -17.88 23.65
CA ALA A 3 -9.09 -18.80 24.17
C ALA A 3 -9.30 -18.66 25.68
N ASP A 4 -8.21 -18.64 26.47
CA ASP A 4 -8.27 -18.61 27.94
C ASP A 4 -8.92 -17.33 28.48
N VAL A 5 -8.67 -16.19 27.82
CA VAL A 5 -9.28 -14.90 28.18
C VAL A 5 -10.78 -14.92 27.90
N ILE A 6 -11.21 -15.43 26.75
CA ILE A 6 -12.63 -15.54 26.39
C ILE A 6 -13.35 -16.48 27.35
N THR A 7 -12.78 -17.66 27.65
CA THR A 7 -13.38 -18.61 28.60
C THR A 7 -13.40 -18.07 30.03
N SER A 8 -12.40 -17.29 30.44
CA SER A 8 -12.38 -16.65 31.77
C SER A 8 -13.46 -15.58 31.92
N THR A 9 -13.70 -14.78 30.88
CA THR A 9 -14.75 -13.75 30.90
C THR A 9 -16.14 -14.38 30.87
N ILE A 10 -16.33 -15.44 30.08
CA ILE A 10 -17.59 -16.21 30.08
C ILE A 10 -17.83 -16.83 31.46
N SER A 11 -16.81 -17.39 32.09
CA SER A 11 -16.91 -17.99 33.43
C SER A 11 -17.26 -16.97 34.51
N LYS A 12 -16.71 -15.74 34.42
CA LYS A 12 -17.06 -14.63 35.33
C LYS A 12 -18.51 -14.20 35.18
N VAL A 13 -19.02 -14.12 33.95
CA VAL A 13 -20.42 -13.74 33.68
C VAL A 13 -21.37 -14.85 34.15
N MET A 14 -21.01 -16.12 33.94
CA MET A 14 -21.79 -17.27 34.41
C MET A 14 -21.96 -17.31 35.93
N GLN A 15 -20.90 -16.98 36.69
CA GLN A 15 -20.98 -16.92 38.16
C GLN A 15 -21.94 -15.83 38.67
N SER A 16 -22.18 -14.77 37.88
CA SER A 16 -23.05 -13.65 38.27
C SER A 16 -24.52 -13.81 37.83
N ASN A 17 -24.84 -14.72 36.92
CA ASN A 17 -26.21 -14.95 36.45
C ASN A 17 -26.39 -16.35 35.84
N GLU A 18 -26.63 -17.34 36.69
CA GLU A 18 -26.68 -18.77 36.34
C GLU A 18 -27.88 -19.14 35.44
N SER A 19 -28.93 -18.31 35.43
CA SER A 19 -30.15 -18.50 34.63
C SER A 19 -29.99 -18.24 33.12
N PHE A 20 -28.81 -17.79 32.69
CA PHE A 20 -28.52 -17.40 31.30
C PHE A 20 -28.49 -18.59 30.31
N LEU A 21 -28.34 -19.83 30.78
CA LEU A 21 -28.12 -21.02 29.93
C LEU A 21 -29.29 -21.99 29.81
N THR A 22 -30.44 -21.73 30.44
CA THR A 22 -31.49 -22.74 30.58
C THR A 22 -32.49 -22.84 29.41
N ALA A 23 -32.32 -22.11 28.30
CA ALA A 23 -33.37 -22.06 27.26
C ALA A 23 -32.97 -22.31 25.79
N ALA A 24 -31.70 -22.29 25.38
CA ALA A 24 -31.31 -22.52 23.98
C ALA A 24 -29.78 -22.64 23.77
N PRO A 25 -29.31 -23.19 22.63
CA PRO A 25 -27.91 -23.10 22.22
C PRO A 25 -27.47 -21.64 22.01
N ILE A 26 -26.36 -21.27 22.65
CA ILE A 26 -25.77 -19.93 22.54
C ILE A 26 -24.83 -19.88 21.34
N ILE A 27 -25.03 -18.88 20.47
CA ILE A 27 -24.10 -18.56 19.39
C ILE A 27 -23.32 -17.30 19.78
N VAL A 28 -22.02 -17.46 20.06
CA VAL A 28 -21.12 -16.35 20.37
C VAL A 28 -20.42 -15.88 19.09
N ARG A 29 -20.70 -14.64 18.64
CA ARG A 29 -19.93 -13.99 17.58
C ARG A 29 -18.92 -13.02 18.17
N VAL A 30 -17.64 -13.34 18.03
CA VAL A 30 -16.53 -12.48 18.47
C VAL A 30 -16.09 -11.61 17.30
N HIS A 31 -16.21 -10.30 17.45
CA HIS A 31 -15.66 -9.32 16.52
C HIS A 31 -14.33 -8.81 17.05
N HIS A 32 -13.23 -9.26 16.46
CA HIS A 32 -11.90 -8.74 16.77
C HIS A 32 -11.66 -7.45 15.99
N VAL A 33 -11.77 -6.32 16.67
CA VAL A 33 -11.36 -5.03 16.11
C VAL A 33 -9.86 -4.87 16.39
N ASN A 34 -9.04 -4.95 15.34
CA ASN A 34 -7.65 -4.55 15.44
C ASN A 34 -7.62 -3.05 15.78
N MET A 35 -7.13 -2.70 16.96
CA MET A 35 -6.76 -1.32 17.27
C MET A 35 -5.76 -0.82 16.21
N PRO A 36 -5.86 0.43 15.73
CA PRO A 36 -4.93 0.96 14.76
C PRO A 36 -3.51 0.99 15.35
N ASN A 37 -2.67 0.06 14.89
CA ASN A 37 -1.26 0.01 15.25
C ASN A 37 -0.48 1.00 14.36
N GLY A 38 0.17 1.97 14.99
CA GLY A 38 1.13 2.87 14.34
C GLY A 38 2.35 2.09 13.85
N CYS A 39 2.32 1.65 12.59
CA CYS A 39 3.46 0.99 11.95
C CYS A 39 4.31 2.03 11.22
N GLY A 40 5.60 2.11 11.54
CA GLY A 40 6.53 3.09 10.96
C GLY A 40 6.71 3.01 9.43
N ARG A 41 7.21 4.13 8.87
CA ARG A 41 7.46 4.43 7.44
C ARG A 41 6.25 4.26 6.52
N TYR A 42 5.22 5.06 6.77
CA TYR A 42 4.43 5.60 5.66
C TYR A 42 5.27 6.65 4.93
N LYS A 43 6.05 6.25 3.91
CA LYS A 43 6.50 7.19 2.86
C LYS A 43 5.32 7.47 1.91
N THR A 44 4.18 7.87 2.45
CA THR A 44 3.24 8.58 1.61
C THR A 44 3.76 9.99 1.59
N VAL A 45 4.60 10.29 0.60
CA VAL A 45 4.59 11.66 0.08
C VAL A 45 3.12 11.89 -0.22
N ASN A 46 2.47 12.80 0.53
CA ASN A 46 1.13 13.26 0.22
C ASN A 46 1.23 13.95 -1.14
N LEU A 47 1.22 13.15 -2.20
CA LEU A 47 1.25 13.63 -3.58
C LEU A 47 -0.13 14.25 -3.79
N ALA A 48 -0.16 15.58 -3.81
CA ALA A 48 -1.38 16.36 -3.79
C ALA A 48 -2.27 16.02 -5.00
N THR A 49 -1.68 15.79 -6.18
CA THR A 49 -2.42 15.53 -7.42
C THR A 49 -2.13 14.16 -8.04
N PHE A 50 -3.00 13.69 -8.94
CA PHE A 50 -2.75 12.47 -9.71
C PHE A 50 -1.54 12.62 -10.65
N SER A 51 -1.36 13.82 -11.19
CA SER A 51 -0.20 14.16 -12.02
C SER A 51 1.12 14.02 -11.24
N ASP A 52 1.19 14.54 -10.01
CA ASP A 52 2.36 14.39 -9.14
C ASP A 52 2.65 12.92 -8.84
N PHE A 53 1.59 12.14 -8.58
CA PHE A 53 1.71 10.70 -8.42
C PHE A 53 2.35 10.04 -9.65
N CYS A 54 1.81 10.28 -10.84
CA CYS A 54 2.33 9.68 -12.07
C CYS A 54 3.79 10.09 -12.33
N ARG A 55 4.12 11.38 -12.19
CA ARG A 55 5.48 11.91 -12.41
C ARG A 55 6.50 11.34 -11.42
N SER A 56 6.08 11.01 -10.20
CA SER A 56 6.97 10.42 -9.19
C SER A 56 7.37 8.97 -9.50
N LYS A 57 6.68 8.28 -10.43
CA LYS A 57 6.90 6.87 -10.74
C LYS A 57 7.53 6.71 -12.12
N ARG A 58 8.79 6.25 -12.17
CA ARG A 58 9.47 5.90 -13.44
C ARG A 58 8.74 4.82 -14.24
N SER A 59 7.94 3.99 -13.57
CA SER A 59 7.14 2.94 -14.17
C SER A 59 5.78 3.41 -14.69
N ILE A 60 5.50 4.72 -14.62
CA ILE A 60 4.33 5.34 -15.23
C ILE A 60 4.83 6.31 -16.30
N ILE A 61 4.36 6.15 -17.54
CA ILE A 61 4.62 7.09 -18.62
C ILE A 61 3.41 8.03 -18.70
N THR A 62 3.66 9.30 -18.43
CA THR A 62 2.65 10.34 -18.59
C THR A 62 2.42 10.63 -20.07
N ILE A 63 1.19 10.42 -20.54
CA ILE A 63 0.80 10.82 -21.90
C ILE A 63 0.61 12.33 -21.93
N LYS A 64 1.18 12.97 -22.95
CA LYS A 64 1.02 14.40 -23.19
C LYS A 64 0.11 14.58 -24.40
N ASN A 65 -1.04 15.21 -24.18
CA ASN A 65 -2.00 15.60 -25.20
C ASN A 65 -2.57 16.95 -24.76
N GLY A 66 -2.04 18.04 -25.33
CA GLY A 66 -2.52 19.38 -25.01
C GLY A 66 -3.92 19.66 -25.59
N ASP A 67 -4.21 19.07 -26.75
CA ASP A 67 -5.24 19.59 -27.65
C ASP A 67 -6.11 18.49 -28.28
N ASP A 68 -5.85 17.21 -27.98
CA ASP A 68 -6.68 16.09 -28.45
C ASP A 68 -7.19 15.25 -27.30
N ASN A 69 -8.48 14.89 -27.32
CA ASN A 69 -9.13 14.05 -26.31
C ASN A 69 -8.73 12.56 -26.46
N GLN A 70 -7.55 12.27 -26.98
CA GLN A 70 -7.11 10.94 -27.42
C GLN A 70 -6.15 10.25 -26.46
N CYS A 71 -6.07 10.68 -25.19
CA CYS A 71 -5.15 10.09 -24.22
C CYS A 71 -5.31 8.58 -24.06
N LEU A 72 -6.53 8.03 -24.15
CA LEU A 72 -6.78 6.59 -24.13
C LEU A 72 -6.07 5.85 -25.28
N ALA A 73 -6.32 6.26 -26.53
CA ALA A 73 -5.71 5.64 -27.70
C ALA A 73 -4.19 5.83 -27.73
N ARG A 74 -3.70 7.03 -27.39
CA ARG A 74 -2.26 7.32 -27.26
C ARG A 74 -1.60 6.43 -26.20
N ALA A 75 -2.22 6.25 -25.04
CA ALA A 75 -1.72 5.38 -23.99
C ALA A 75 -1.63 3.92 -24.45
N ILE A 76 -2.66 3.41 -25.13
CA ILE A 76 -2.66 2.06 -25.70
C ILE A 76 -1.51 1.88 -26.68
N VAL A 77 -1.31 2.83 -27.60
CA VAL A 77 -0.22 2.79 -28.59
C VAL A 77 1.16 2.77 -27.93
N VAL A 78 1.38 3.61 -26.91
CA VAL A 78 2.66 3.65 -26.18
C VAL A 78 2.90 2.33 -25.44
N ALA A 79 1.86 1.76 -24.81
CA ALA A 79 1.95 0.48 -24.12
C ALA A 79 2.26 -0.67 -25.09
N MET A 80 1.59 -0.70 -26.25
CA MET A 80 1.86 -1.68 -27.30
C MET A 80 3.30 -1.56 -27.80
N SER A 81 3.72 -0.35 -28.15
CA SER A 81 5.08 -0.07 -28.64
C SER A 81 6.15 -0.53 -27.65
N ARG A 82 5.97 -0.26 -26.34
CA ARG A 82 6.89 -0.73 -25.30
C ARG A 82 7.08 -2.26 -25.28
N ALA A 83 6.05 -2.99 -25.69
CA ALA A 83 6.04 -4.45 -25.63
C ALA A 83 6.43 -5.13 -26.95
N VAL A 84 6.36 -4.45 -28.11
CA VAL A 84 6.64 -5.06 -29.43
C VAL A 84 7.81 -4.43 -30.17
N ASP A 85 7.99 -3.12 -30.05
CA ASP A 85 8.97 -2.38 -30.82
C ASP A 85 10.34 -2.44 -30.14
N ASP A 86 11.41 -2.20 -30.91
CA ASP A 86 12.73 -1.95 -30.36
C ASP A 86 12.79 -0.62 -29.57
N GLU A 87 13.84 -0.44 -28.77
CA GLU A 87 13.98 0.71 -27.88
C GLU A 87 14.03 2.05 -28.64
N ALA A 88 14.58 2.08 -29.87
CA ALA A 88 14.68 3.32 -30.65
C ALA A 88 13.30 3.74 -31.18
N VAL A 89 12.53 2.81 -31.74
CA VAL A 89 11.15 3.04 -32.19
C VAL A 89 10.26 3.39 -31.00
N PHE A 90 10.35 2.63 -29.90
CA PHE A 90 9.60 2.91 -28.69
C PHE A 90 9.83 4.34 -28.18
N LYS A 91 11.09 4.79 -28.13
CA LYS A 91 11.42 6.16 -27.70
C LYS A 91 10.75 7.21 -28.60
N ARG A 92 10.76 7.01 -29.92
CA ARG A 92 10.08 7.91 -30.88
C ARG A 92 8.56 7.94 -30.67
N VAL A 93 7.94 6.79 -30.45
CA VAL A 93 6.49 6.68 -30.15
C VAL A 93 6.16 7.31 -28.80
N ARG A 94 7.00 7.12 -27.78
CA ARG A 94 6.81 7.71 -26.45
C ARG A 94 6.90 9.24 -26.49
N ASP A 95 7.91 9.75 -27.18
CA ASP A 95 8.21 11.19 -27.26
C ASP A 95 7.37 11.90 -28.35
N ASP A 96 6.46 11.17 -29.01
CA ASP A 96 5.63 11.61 -30.15
C ASP A 96 6.44 12.28 -31.28
N THR A 97 7.65 11.76 -31.51
CA THR A 97 8.56 12.28 -32.55
C THR A 97 7.91 12.13 -33.92
N SER A 98 7.85 13.22 -34.68
CA SER A 98 7.18 13.26 -36.00
C SER A 98 5.70 12.83 -35.93
N MET A 99 5.01 13.11 -34.82
CA MET A 99 3.61 12.74 -34.59
C MET A 99 3.34 11.22 -34.64
N MET A 100 4.37 10.39 -34.43
CA MET A 100 4.24 8.94 -34.57
C MET A 100 3.26 8.32 -33.57
N GLN A 101 3.17 8.87 -32.36
CA GLN A 101 2.18 8.44 -31.36
C GLN A 101 0.77 8.81 -31.83
N LYS A 102 0.59 10.08 -32.24
CA LYS A 102 -0.70 10.62 -32.68
C LYS A 102 -1.23 9.83 -33.88
N ASN A 103 -0.40 9.62 -34.89
CA ASN A 103 -0.81 8.93 -36.13
C ASN A 103 -1.18 7.46 -35.87
N ARG A 104 -0.40 6.76 -35.04
CA ARG A 104 -0.75 5.39 -34.64
C ARG A 104 -2.04 5.34 -33.80
N ALA A 105 -2.30 6.36 -32.97
CA ALA A 105 -3.52 6.44 -32.17
C ALA A 105 -4.76 6.68 -33.06
N ILE A 106 -4.65 7.58 -34.05
CA ILE A 106 -5.70 7.82 -35.04
C ILE A 106 -6.00 6.53 -35.82
N GLU A 107 -4.98 5.81 -36.28
CA GLU A 107 -5.16 4.56 -37.01
C GLU A 107 -5.79 3.47 -36.12
N LEU A 108 -5.43 3.40 -34.84
CA LEU A 108 -6.07 2.50 -33.88
C LEU A 108 -7.56 2.85 -33.70
N CYS A 109 -7.91 4.13 -33.53
CA CYS A 109 -9.29 4.58 -33.47
C CYS A 109 -10.07 4.19 -34.72
N ARG A 110 -9.48 4.39 -35.90
CA ARG A 110 -10.09 4.05 -37.19
C ARG A 110 -10.41 2.55 -37.29
N ARG A 111 -9.46 1.68 -36.91
CA ARG A 111 -9.66 0.22 -36.95
C ARG A 111 -10.69 -0.26 -35.93
N ALA A 112 -10.68 0.31 -34.73
CA ALA A 112 -11.63 -0.03 -33.67
C ALA A 112 -13.02 0.61 -33.86
N GLY A 113 -13.22 1.47 -34.86
CA GLY A 113 -14.47 2.21 -35.06
C GLY A 113 -14.78 3.20 -33.92
N VAL A 114 -13.74 3.73 -33.26
CA VAL A 114 -13.86 4.57 -32.06
C VAL A 114 -13.68 6.05 -32.41
N VAL A 115 -14.55 6.90 -31.87
CA VAL A 115 -14.47 8.36 -31.98
C VAL A 115 -14.27 8.96 -30.59
N LEU A 116 -13.11 9.57 -30.34
CA LEU A 116 -12.71 10.11 -29.03
C LEU A 116 -12.97 11.62 -28.88
N SER A 117 -13.92 12.19 -29.62
CA SER A 117 -14.19 13.63 -29.59
C SER A 117 -14.47 14.17 -28.18
N ASN A 118 -15.08 13.36 -27.32
CA ASN A 118 -15.41 13.70 -25.92
C ASN A 118 -14.55 12.93 -24.90
N GLY A 119 -13.41 12.37 -25.31
CA GLY A 119 -12.59 11.49 -24.49
C GLY A 119 -13.00 10.03 -24.60
N GLY A 120 -12.19 9.16 -23.98
CA GLY A 120 -12.43 7.71 -23.97
C GLY A 120 -13.06 7.25 -22.67
N GLY A 121 -14.16 6.51 -22.77
CA GLY A 121 -14.87 5.90 -21.66
C GLY A 121 -14.96 4.38 -21.80
N ASN A 122 -15.92 3.80 -21.08
CA ASN A 122 -16.13 2.35 -21.08
C ASN A 122 -16.45 1.76 -22.47
N PRO A 123 -17.32 2.36 -23.31
CA PRO A 123 -17.60 1.85 -24.65
C PRO A 123 -16.35 1.77 -25.52
N GLU A 124 -15.51 2.81 -25.49
CA GLU A 124 -14.28 2.87 -26.29
C GLU A 124 -13.24 1.85 -25.79
N MET A 125 -13.13 1.65 -24.47
CA MET A 125 -12.28 0.58 -23.91
C MET A 125 -12.71 -0.81 -24.39
N HIS A 126 -14.02 -1.07 -24.49
CA HIS A 126 -14.53 -2.33 -25.03
C HIS A 126 -14.21 -2.49 -26.52
N ALA A 127 -14.43 -1.44 -27.32
CA ALA A 127 -14.13 -1.46 -28.75
C ALA A 127 -12.63 -1.68 -29.03
N PHE A 128 -11.74 -1.00 -28.30
CA PHE A 128 -10.30 -1.26 -28.39
C PHE A 128 -9.93 -2.70 -27.97
N GLN A 129 -10.57 -3.24 -26.92
CA GLN A 129 -10.32 -4.61 -26.50
C GLN A 129 -10.80 -5.64 -27.54
N GLN A 130 -11.89 -5.37 -28.26
CA GLN A 130 -12.38 -6.23 -29.34
C GLN A 130 -11.44 -6.24 -30.55
N GLU A 131 -10.92 -5.06 -30.93
CA GLU A 131 -9.94 -4.93 -32.01
C GLU A 131 -8.61 -5.60 -31.65
N LEU A 132 -8.15 -5.44 -30.41
CA LEU A 132 -6.85 -5.93 -29.93
C LEU A 132 -6.95 -7.35 -29.34
N LYS A 133 -7.37 -8.34 -30.14
CA LYS A 133 -7.56 -9.74 -29.71
C LYS A 133 -6.32 -10.40 -29.09
N GLY A 134 -5.12 -9.96 -29.49
CA GLY A 134 -3.84 -10.42 -28.94
C GLY A 134 -3.41 -9.74 -27.65
N TRP A 135 -4.22 -8.84 -27.10
CA TRP A 135 -3.90 -8.02 -25.93
C TRP A 135 -4.97 -8.07 -24.85
N LYS A 136 -4.57 -7.92 -23.58
CA LYS A 136 -5.45 -7.72 -22.44
C LYS A 136 -5.25 -6.31 -21.90
N ILE A 137 -6.25 -5.45 -22.05
CA ILE A 137 -6.25 -4.10 -21.51
C ILE A 137 -6.74 -4.14 -20.07
N THR A 138 -5.97 -3.58 -19.14
CA THR A 138 -6.36 -3.38 -17.74
C THR A 138 -6.18 -1.92 -17.37
N VAL A 139 -7.22 -1.27 -16.87
CA VAL A 139 -7.20 0.15 -16.50
C VAL A 139 -7.42 0.28 -14.99
N PHE A 140 -6.42 0.76 -14.27
CA PHE A 140 -6.50 1.03 -12.83
C PHE A 140 -7.07 2.41 -12.55
N LYS A 141 -7.86 2.56 -11.49
CA LYS A 141 -8.41 3.86 -11.08
C LYS A 141 -7.85 4.41 -9.76
N ASP A 142 -7.08 3.60 -9.05
CA ASP A 142 -6.52 3.97 -7.76
C ASP A 142 -4.98 3.88 -7.73
N ARG A 143 -4.37 4.65 -6.83
CA ARG A 143 -2.90 4.74 -6.69
C ARG A 143 -2.28 3.50 -6.00
N LYS A 144 -3.09 2.59 -5.47
CA LYS A 144 -2.65 1.34 -4.83
C LYS A 144 -2.85 0.12 -5.75
N GLY A 145 -3.43 0.31 -6.93
CA GLY A 145 -3.68 -0.74 -7.91
C GLY A 145 -4.61 -1.83 -7.40
N ARG A 146 -5.59 -1.49 -6.57
CA ARG A 146 -6.58 -2.44 -6.04
C ARG A 146 -7.88 -2.41 -6.81
N GLU A 147 -8.17 -1.26 -7.42
CA GLU A 147 -9.40 -1.00 -8.12
C GLU A 147 -9.15 -0.81 -9.61
N VAL A 148 -9.96 -1.50 -10.38
CA VAL A 148 -9.88 -1.55 -11.83
C VAL A 148 -11.16 -0.95 -12.40
N LEU A 149 -11.00 -0.03 -13.35
CA LEU A 149 -12.08 0.59 -14.11
C LEU A 149 -12.54 -0.33 -15.25
N PHE A 150 -11.60 -1.00 -15.90
CA PHE A 150 -11.84 -1.90 -17.02
C PHE A 150 -10.80 -3.03 -17.04
N GLU A 151 -11.24 -4.25 -17.29
CA GLU A 151 -10.36 -5.39 -17.53
C GLU A 151 -10.91 -6.22 -18.67
N GLY A 152 -10.11 -6.38 -19.73
CA GLY A 152 -10.43 -7.29 -20.81
C GLY A 152 -10.43 -8.75 -20.35
N PRO A 153 -11.04 -9.66 -21.13
CA PRO A 153 -11.12 -11.06 -20.74
C PRO A 153 -9.73 -11.73 -20.72
N ASP A 154 -9.57 -12.71 -19.82
CA ASP A 154 -8.47 -13.67 -19.91
C ASP A 154 -8.68 -14.58 -21.13
N VAL A 155 -7.60 -15.21 -21.63
CA VAL A 155 -7.72 -16.19 -22.71
C VAL A 155 -8.23 -17.49 -22.12
N ASP A 156 -9.31 -18.04 -22.66
CA ASP A 156 -9.71 -19.41 -22.38
C ASP A 156 -8.59 -20.34 -22.84
N SER A 157 -8.28 -21.29 -21.96
CA SER A 157 -6.99 -21.93 -21.75
C SER A 157 -6.52 -22.93 -22.82
N GLU A 158 -6.87 -22.77 -24.10
CA GLU A 158 -6.56 -23.79 -25.13
C GLU A 158 -5.79 -23.29 -26.36
N VAL A 159 -5.57 -21.98 -26.52
CA VAL A 159 -4.68 -21.47 -27.58
C VAL A 159 -3.46 -20.81 -26.96
N GLU A 160 -2.34 -21.48 -27.14
CA GLU A 160 -1.01 -21.09 -26.67
C GLU A 160 -0.63 -19.71 -27.22
N GLY A 161 -0.74 -18.70 -26.33
CA GLY A 161 -0.43 -17.31 -26.61
C GLY A 161 -1.05 -16.41 -25.55
N GLN A 162 -0.41 -16.25 -24.39
CA GLN A 162 -0.85 -15.28 -23.39
C GLN A 162 -0.97 -13.91 -24.06
N ARG A 163 -2.20 -13.36 -24.09
CA ARG A 163 -2.44 -11.98 -24.54
C ARG A 163 -1.42 -11.07 -23.88
N ARG A 164 -0.70 -10.28 -24.68
CA ARG A 164 0.24 -9.28 -24.15
C ARG A 164 -0.57 -8.28 -23.32
N ARG A 165 -0.01 -7.75 -22.24
CA ARG A 165 -0.75 -6.85 -21.35
C ARG A 165 -0.58 -5.39 -21.75
N ILE A 166 -1.66 -4.63 -21.67
CA ILE A 166 -1.68 -3.17 -21.67
C ILE A 166 -2.21 -2.74 -20.31
N ASP A 167 -1.31 -2.29 -19.44
CA ASP A 167 -1.66 -1.82 -18.11
C ASP A 167 -1.69 -0.28 -18.14
N LEU A 168 -2.85 0.32 -17.87
CA LEU A 168 -3.07 1.78 -17.85
C LEU A 168 -3.54 2.25 -16.48
N ILE A 169 -3.37 3.54 -16.19
CA ILE A 169 -3.95 4.18 -15.01
C ILE A 169 -4.75 5.42 -15.42
N PHE A 170 -5.95 5.54 -14.86
CA PHE A 170 -6.89 6.63 -15.09
C PHE A 170 -7.05 7.46 -13.82
N GLY A 171 -6.96 8.78 -13.97
CA GLY A 171 -7.18 9.75 -12.89
C GLY A 171 -7.17 11.17 -13.45
N ASP A 172 -7.88 12.08 -12.80
CA ASP A 172 -8.04 13.47 -13.25
C ASP A 172 -8.45 13.58 -14.74
N LYS A 173 -9.39 12.71 -15.17
CA LYS A 173 -9.87 12.57 -16.56
C LYS A 173 -8.79 12.23 -17.60
N HIS A 174 -7.66 11.66 -17.17
CA HIS A 174 -6.52 11.39 -18.04
C HIS A 174 -6.00 9.96 -17.92
N PHE A 175 -5.55 9.39 -19.04
CA PHE A 175 -4.97 8.04 -19.10
C PHE A 175 -3.44 8.10 -19.24
N ASN A 176 -2.75 7.32 -18.40
CA ASN A 176 -1.30 7.14 -18.45
C ASN A 176 -0.96 5.64 -18.55
N VAL A 177 0.27 5.33 -18.99
CA VAL A 177 0.71 3.94 -19.18
C VAL A 177 1.46 3.45 -17.97
N ILE A 178 1.15 2.25 -17.48
CA ILE A 178 1.95 1.54 -16.50
C ILE A 178 2.86 0.55 -17.24
N THR A 179 4.18 0.75 -17.12
CA THR A 179 5.18 -0.19 -17.68
C THR A 179 5.56 -1.30 -16.69
N SER A 180 5.32 -1.09 -15.39
CA SER A 180 5.53 -2.08 -14.34
C SER A 180 4.57 -1.86 -13.19
N LEU A 181 3.69 -2.85 -12.92
CA LEU A 181 2.72 -2.81 -11.82
C LEU A 181 3.42 -2.70 -10.46
N SER A 182 4.48 -3.48 -10.24
CA SER A 182 5.28 -3.44 -9.00
C SER A 182 5.88 -2.05 -8.78
N GLY A 183 6.46 -1.45 -9.82
CA GLY A 183 7.02 -0.09 -9.75
C GLY A 183 5.94 0.97 -9.51
N ALA A 184 4.81 0.88 -10.21
CA ALA A 184 3.75 1.88 -10.15
C ALA A 184 3.11 1.91 -8.75
N PHE A 185 2.83 0.72 -8.20
CA PHE A 185 2.17 0.55 -6.91
C PHE A 185 3.14 0.37 -5.74
N SER A 186 4.44 0.58 -5.97
CA SER A 186 5.49 0.59 -4.94
C SER A 186 5.49 -0.67 -4.07
N CYS A 187 5.42 -1.83 -4.73
CA CYS A 187 5.47 -3.14 -4.10
C CYS A 187 6.52 -4.02 -4.76
N SER A 188 6.95 -5.07 -4.07
CA SER A 188 7.92 -6.02 -4.64
C SER A 188 7.24 -6.94 -5.66
N TYR A 189 6.01 -7.35 -5.35
CA TYR A 189 5.22 -8.25 -6.18
C TYR A 189 3.78 -7.75 -6.29
N TYR A 190 3.16 -8.04 -7.44
CA TYR A 190 1.78 -7.64 -7.70
C TYR A 190 0.98 -8.82 -8.23
N CYS A 191 -0.14 -9.14 -7.59
CA CYS A 191 -1.01 -10.22 -8.03
C CYS A 191 -2.02 -9.70 -9.04
N THR A 192 -1.85 -10.07 -10.31
CA THR A 192 -2.75 -9.64 -11.38
C THR A 192 -4.14 -10.25 -11.29
N SER A 193 -4.32 -11.38 -10.60
CA SER A 193 -5.62 -12.05 -10.53
C SER A 193 -6.54 -11.45 -9.46
N CYS A 194 -6.01 -11.06 -8.30
CA CYS A 194 -6.82 -10.47 -7.23
C CYS A 194 -6.52 -8.98 -6.99
N LYS A 195 -5.69 -8.37 -7.85
CA LYS A 195 -5.29 -6.95 -7.79
C LYS A 195 -4.73 -6.54 -6.44
N ARG A 196 -3.85 -7.35 -5.86
CA ARG A 196 -3.23 -7.06 -4.55
C ARG A 196 -1.72 -6.89 -4.67
N PRO A 197 -1.16 -5.75 -4.23
CA PRO A 197 0.28 -5.61 -4.04
C PRO A 197 0.73 -6.39 -2.79
N TYR A 198 1.94 -6.93 -2.82
CA TYR A 198 2.55 -7.62 -1.69
C TYR A 198 4.09 -7.54 -1.78
N ASN A 199 4.76 -7.70 -0.65
CA ASN A 199 6.22 -7.49 -0.57
C ASN A 199 7.03 -8.75 -0.32
N THR A 200 6.41 -9.81 0.21
CA THR A 200 7.07 -11.10 0.29
C THR A 200 6.20 -12.19 -0.30
N ARG A 201 6.84 -13.12 -1.00
CA ARG A 201 6.18 -14.25 -1.68
C ARG A 201 5.28 -15.08 -0.76
N THR A 202 5.59 -15.12 0.53
CA THR A 202 4.83 -15.89 1.53
C THR A 202 3.67 -15.13 2.17
N ASP A 203 3.58 -13.80 2.00
CA ASP A 203 2.50 -12.99 2.60
C ASP A 203 1.20 -13.01 1.81
N HIS A 204 1.27 -13.44 0.54
CA HIS A 204 0.12 -13.41 -0.34
C HIS A 204 -0.46 -14.80 -0.56
N VAL A 205 -1.73 -14.96 -0.18
CA VAL A 205 -2.54 -16.14 -0.52
C VAL A 205 -3.62 -15.69 -1.50
N CYS A 206 -3.46 -16.04 -2.77
CA CYS A 206 -4.46 -15.76 -3.80
C CYS A 206 -5.55 -16.84 -3.80
N GLN A 207 -6.80 -16.44 -4.01
CA GLN A 207 -7.91 -17.41 -4.13
C GLN A 207 -7.84 -18.21 -5.44
N SER A 208 -7.30 -17.62 -6.51
CA SER A 208 -7.10 -18.26 -7.81
C SER A 208 -5.77 -19.01 -7.92
N SER A 209 -5.11 -19.29 -6.79
CA SER A 209 -3.87 -20.05 -6.77
C SER A 209 -3.94 -21.15 -5.72
N CYS A 210 -3.24 -22.24 -5.96
CA CYS A 210 -3.15 -23.35 -5.02
C CYS A 210 -2.52 -22.87 -3.71
N ARG A 211 -3.26 -22.98 -2.59
CA ARG A 211 -2.77 -22.58 -1.26
C ARG A 211 -1.56 -23.39 -0.77
N ARG A 212 -1.31 -24.56 -1.37
CA ARG A 212 -0.18 -25.43 -1.02
C ARG A 212 1.11 -24.97 -1.71
N CYS A 213 1.13 -25.02 -3.05
CA CYS A 213 2.33 -24.70 -3.84
C CYS A 213 2.42 -23.25 -4.36
N GLY A 214 1.35 -22.47 -4.27
CA GLY A 214 1.27 -21.08 -4.75
C GLY A 214 1.04 -20.92 -6.26
N SER A 215 0.97 -22.02 -7.02
CA SER A 215 0.79 -21.95 -8.48
C SER A 215 -0.67 -21.67 -8.88
N LYS A 216 -0.87 -21.01 -10.03
CA LYS A 216 -2.18 -20.83 -10.67
C LYS A 216 -2.69 -22.10 -11.37
N THR A 217 -1.82 -23.07 -11.61
CA THR A 217 -2.19 -24.34 -12.25
C THR A 217 -3.12 -25.15 -11.36
N VAL A 218 -4.15 -25.76 -11.95
CA VAL A 218 -5.03 -26.71 -11.25
C VAL A 218 -4.18 -27.88 -10.72
N CYS A 219 -4.32 -28.16 -9.42
CA CYS A 219 -3.58 -29.22 -8.74
C CYS A 219 -4.54 -30.37 -8.42
N ARG A 220 -4.20 -31.60 -8.79
CA ARG A 220 -4.98 -32.82 -8.55
C ARG A 220 -4.07 -33.93 -8.03
N GLY A 221 -4.66 -34.99 -7.47
CA GLY A 221 -3.96 -36.17 -6.99
C GLY A 221 -4.07 -36.36 -5.47
N ARG A 222 -3.32 -37.31 -4.94
CA ARG A 222 -3.28 -37.65 -3.51
C ARG A 222 -2.32 -36.76 -2.73
N ASN A 223 -2.52 -36.70 -1.41
CA ASN A 223 -1.65 -35.96 -0.50
C ASN A 223 -0.29 -36.67 -0.35
N VAL A 224 0.79 -35.90 -0.46
CA VAL A 224 2.17 -36.33 -0.26
C VAL A 224 2.87 -35.33 0.65
N GLU A 225 3.55 -35.82 1.69
CA GLU A 225 4.36 -34.99 2.58
C GLU A 225 5.75 -34.74 1.99
N CYS A 226 6.23 -33.50 2.09
CA CYS A 226 7.58 -33.15 1.68
C CYS A 226 8.57 -33.38 2.83
N ASN A 227 9.57 -34.24 2.63
CA ASN A 227 10.57 -34.58 3.65
C ASN A 227 11.50 -33.42 4.05
N VAL A 228 11.53 -32.32 3.28
CA VAL A 228 12.40 -31.16 3.55
C VAL A 228 11.69 -30.08 4.37
N CYS A 229 10.42 -29.81 4.04
CA CYS A 229 9.64 -28.74 4.69
C CYS A 229 8.51 -29.25 5.58
N ASN A 230 8.27 -30.57 5.61
CA ASN A 230 7.19 -31.25 6.36
C ASN A 230 5.77 -30.73 6.04
N ARG A 231 5.60 -30.04 4.90
CA ARG A 231 4.29 -29.58 4.43
C ARG A 231 3.69 -30.62 3.49
N VAL A 232 2.35 -30.66 3.42
CA VAL A 232 1.60 -31.58 2.57
C VAL A 232 1.22 -30.90 1.26
N PHE A 233 1.46 -31.59 0.15
CA PHE A 233 1.15 -31.17 -1.23
C PHE A 233 0.34 -32.24 -1.95
N LEU A 234 -0.21 -31.91 -3.12
CA LEU A 234 -0.75 -32.95 -4.01
C LEU A 234 0.38 -33.55 -4.84
N GLU A 235 0.32 -34.84 -5.14
CA GLU A 235 1.26 -35.50 -6.05
C GLU A 235 1.28 -34.82 -7.44
N GLY A 236 2.34 -35.04 -8.21
CA GLY A 236 2.50 -34.42 -9.53
C GLY A 236 2.80 -32.92 -9.49
N VAL A 237 2.03 -32.12 -10.23
CA VAL A 237 2.32 -30.70 -10.53
C VAL A 237 2.39 -29.83 -9.27
N CYS A 238 1.57 -30.11 -8.25
CA CYS A 238 1.61 -29.35 -7.00
C CYS A 238 2.93 -29.56 -6.26
N TYR A 239 3.37 -30.83 -6.15
CA TYR A 239 4.66 -31.17 -5.57
C TYR A 239 5.81 -30.58 -6.39
N GLN A 240 5.77 -30.62 -7.72
CA GLN A 240 6.87 -30.01 -8.50
C GLN A 240 6.94 -28.49 -8.35
N ASN A 241 5.78 -27.82 -8.34
CA ASN A 241 5.75 -26.35 -8.25
C ASN A 241 6.26 -25.80 -6.91
N HIS A 242 6.12 -26.54 -5.80
CA HIS A 242 6.65 -26.06 -4.51
C HIS A 242 8.18 -26.16 -4.42
N LEU A 243 8.80 -27.03 -5.22
CA LEU A 243 10.26 -27.20 -5.32
C LEU A 243 10.89 -26.25 -6.34
N LYS A 244 10.11 -25.70 -7.28
CA LYS A 244 10.60 -24.77 -8.30
C LYS A 244 10.86 -23.38 -7.72
N ALA A 245 12.01 -22.81 -8.11
CA ALA A 245 12.26 -21.39 -8.04
C ALA A 245 11.61 -20.69 -9.24
N GLU A 246 11.11 -19.46 -9.08
CA GLU A 246 10.52 -18.70 -10.19
C GLU A 246 11.60 -18.08 -11.11
N SER A 247 12.82 -17.94 -10.60
CA SER A 247 13.98 -17.41 -11.31
C SER A 247 15.28 -17.84 -10.63
N HIS A 248 16.42 -17.70 -11.30
CA HIS A 248 17.75 -18.07 -10.80
C HIS A 248 18.10 -17.47 -9.42
N ASN A 249 17.54 -16.31 -9.07
CA ASN A 249 17.84 -15.61 -7.81
C ASN A 249 16.76 -15.80 -6.73
N THR A 250 15.73 -16.60 -6.99
CA THR A 250 14.64 -16.81 -6.02
C THR A 250 14.73 -18.17 -5.36
N LYS A 251 14.41 -18.21 -4.08
CA LYS A 251 14.35 -19.45 -3.32
C LYS A 251 13.02 -20.17 -3.56
N PRO A 252 13.00 -21.51 -3.70
CA PRO A 252 11.77 -22.25 -3.86
C PRO A 252 10.91 -22.20 -2.59
N LEU A 253 9.60 -22.38 -2.73
CA LEU A 253 8.66 -22.30 -1.61
C LEU A 253 9.01 -23.28 -0.49
N CYS A 254 9.49 -24.48 -0.86
CA CYS A 254 9.97 -25.50 0.05
C CYS A 254 11.02 -24.98 1.05
N SER A 255 11.89 -24.07 0.61
CA SER A 255 12.94 -23.51 1.47
C SER A 255 12.46 -22.33 2.32
N LEU A 256 11.39 -21.65 1.89
CA LEU A 256 10.86 -20.43 2.51
C LEU A 256 9.88 -20.73 3.66
N LEU A 257 9.12 -21.83 3.57
CA LEU A 257 8.11 -22.21 4.54
C LEU A 257 8.34 -23.63 5.02
N LYS A 258 8.42 -23.82 6.33
CA LYS A 258 8.52 -25.14 6.97
C LYS A 258 7.38 -25.35 7.96
N LYS A 259 6.97 -26.59 8.15
CA LYS A 259 6.05 -27.02 9.20
C LYS A 259 6.85 -27.65 10.34
N CYS A 260 6.64 -27.19 11.56
CA CYS A 260 7.19 -27.84 12.75
C CYS A 260 6.48 -29.19 12.96
N LYS A 261 7.24 -30.24 13.27
CA LYS A 261 6.68 -31.58 13.54
C LYS A 261 6.01 -31.65 14.92
N ASP A 262 6.48 -30.85 15.88
CA ASP A 262 6.01 -30.88 17.26
C ASP A 262 4.75 -30.02 17.47
N CYS A 263 4.79 -28.74 17.08
CA CYS A 263 3.62 -27.84 17.24
C CYS A 263 2.72 -27.73 16.00
N GLY A 264 3.13 -28.31 14.87
CA GLY A 264 2.34 -28.27 13.63
C GLY A 264 2.26 -26.91 12.91
N ILE A 265 2.82 -25.84 13.48
CA ILE A 265 2.77 -24.49 12.91
C ILE A 265 3.63 -24.41 11.65
N VAL A 266 3.12 -23.69 10.64
CA VAL A 266 3.89 -23.32 9.45
C VAL A 266 4.56 -21.97 9.70
N TYR A 267 5.90 -21.94 9.61
CA TYR A 267 6.70 -20.76 9.86
C TYR A 267 7.58 -20.41 8.66
N LYS A 268 7.91 -19.11 8.54
CA LYS A 268 8.84 -18.60 7.53
C LYS A 268 10.27 -18.82 7.98
N THR A 269 11.13 -19.29 7.10
CA THR A 269 12.57 -19.45 7.38
C THR A 269 13.35 -18.15 7.18
N ALA A 270 12.88 -17.27 6.29
CA ALA A 270 13.51 -15.99 6.00
C ALA A 270 13.41 -15.03 7.20
N GLY A 271 14.49 -14.32 7.50
CA GLY A 271 14.54 -13.30 8.55
C GLY A 271 14.73 -13.83 9.98
N ARG A 272 14.78 -15.16 10.16
CA ARG A 272 14.99 -15.77 11.47
C ARG A 272 16.47 -15.77 11.85
N LYS A 273 16.78 -15.24 13.03
CA LYS A 273 18.12 -15.34 13.65
C LYS A 273 18.30 -16.64 14.42
N ILE A 274 17.21 -17.19 14.95
CA ILE A 274 17.16 -18.45 15.70
C ILE A 274 16.29 -19.47 14.98
N PRO A 275 16.57 -20.78 15.12
CA PRO A 275 15.66 -21.84 14.71
C PRO A 275 14.25 -21.64 15.29
N HIS A 276 13.25 -22.31 14.71
CA HIS A 276 11.91 -22.30 15.26
C HIS A 276 11.89 -22.93 16.65
N ILE A 277 11.32 -22.23 17.62
CA ILE A 277 11.02 -22.75 18.95
C ILE A 277 9.50 -22.74 19.12
N CYS A 278 8.93 -23.85 19.58
CA CYS A 278 7.49 -23.95 19.80
C CYS A 278 7.03 -22.96 20.89
N GLY A 279 5.89 -22.30 20.66
CA GLY A 279 5.36 -21.26 21.56
C GLY A 279 5.92 -19.85 21.32
N GLU A 280 6.87 -19.68 20.38
CA GLU A 280 7.43 -18.37 20.10
C GLU A 280 6.42 -17.37 19.50
N ASN A 281 6.58 -16.10 19.85
CA ASN A 281 5.86 -14.96 19.32
C ASN A 281 6.85 -13.94 18.73
N PHE A 282 6.49 -13.33 17.59
CA PHE A 282 7.31 -12.33 16.93
C PHE A 282 6.99 -10.92 17.42
N CYS A 283 8.00 -10.17 17.86
CA CYS A 283 7.85 -8.78 18.26
C CYS A 283 8.23 -7.82 17.11
N PHE A 284 7.28 -7.00 16.67
CA PHE A 284 7.48 -6.03 15.58
C PHE A 284 8.41 -4.86 15.93
N ASN A 285 8.55 -4.55 17.23
CA ASN A 285 9.36 -3.42 17.69
C ASN A 285 10.85 -3.77 17.69
N CYS A 286 11.23 -4.93 18.21
CA CYS A 286 12.64 -5.38 18.25
C CYS A 286 13.02 -6.29 17.07
N ASN A 287 12.04 -6.75 16.27
CA ASN A 287 12.22 -7.62 15.10
C ASN A 287 12.87 -8.98 15.44
N ILE A 288 12.44 -9.59 16.56
CA ILE A 288 12.96 -10.86 17.11
C ILE A 288 11.79 -11.78 17.54
N HIS A 289 12.01 -13.10 17.49
CA HIS A 289 11.10 -14.11 18.04
C HIS A 289 11.44 -14.40 19.52
N HIS A 290 10.44 -14.37 20.40
CA HIS A 290 10.56 -14.60 21.83
C HIS A 290 9.65 -15.76 22.26
N VAL A 291 10.12 -16.61 23.17
CA VAL A 291 9.32 -17.73 23.72
C VAL A 291 8.60 -17.30 25.01
N ASP A 292 9.24 -16.42 25.77
CA ASP A 292 8.74 -15.93 27.06
C ASP A 292 8.04 -14.56 26.93
N GLU A 293 7.47 -14.08 28.05
CA GLU A 293 6.91 -12.73 28.14
C GLU A 293 7.97 -11.68 27.75
N HIS A 294 7.68 -10.93 26.68
CA HIS A 294 8.60 -9.95 26.12
C HIS A 294 8.15 -8.52 26.39
N TYR A 295 8.88 -7.81 27.24
CA TYR A 295 8.73 -6.38 27.44
C TYR A 295 9.64 -5.61 26.47
N CYS A 296 9.10 -5.18 25.33
CA CYS A 296 9.87 -4.39 24.38
C CYS A 296 10.06 -2.96 24.90
N TYR A 297 11.25 -2.61 25.36
CA TYR A 297 11.58 -1.24 25.73
C TYR A 297 11.68 -0.33 24.50
N MET A 298 11.16 0.91 24.60
CA MET A 298 11.35 1.94 23.57
C MET A 298 12.85 2.17 23.36
N GLN A 299 13.30 1.99 22.13
CA GLN A 299 14.70 2.23 21.78
C GLN A 299 14.93 3.74 21.70
N ILE A 300 16.02 4.21 22.33
CA ILE A 300 16.48 5.60 22.17
C ILE A 300 16.77 5.83 20.68
N ASP A 301 16.21 6.88 20.08
CA ASP A 301 16.53 7.23 18.70
C ASP A 301 17.98 7.72 18.63
N LYS A 302 18.87 6.84 18.18
CA LYS A 302 20.31 7.13 18.04
C LYS A 302 20.62 7.96 16.80
N LYS A 303 19.62 8.34 16.00
CA LYS A 303 19.85 9.21 14.85
C LYS A 303 20.23 10.60 15.34
N THR A 304 21.42 11.03 14.96
CA THR A 304 21.76 12.45 14.96
C THR A 304 20.72 13.17 14.09
N PRO A 305 20.06 14.23 14.56
CA PRO A 305 19.18 15.04 13.73
C PRO A 305 19.94 15.44 12.46
N GLY A 306 19.38 15.13 11.28
CA GLY A 306 20.05 15.33 10.00
C GLY A 306 20.67 16.74 9.88
N SER A 307 21.83 16.83 9.23
CA SER A 307 22.68 18.02 9.10
C SER A 307 22.11 19.14 8.22
N LYS A 308 20.78 19.31 8.16
CA LYS A 308 20.22 20.58 7.66
C LYS A 308 20.29 21.57 8.82
N SER A 309 21.16 22.57 8.68
CA SER A 309 21.48 23.56 9.71
C SER A 309 20.30 24.49 10.06
N ASP A 310 19.25 24.52 9.24
CA ASP A 310 18.29 25.64 9.25
C ASP A 310 16.88 25.23 9.69
N THR A 311 16.74 24.09 10.38
CA THR A 311 15.42 23.69 10.93
C THR A 311 15.15 24.44 12.23
N LEU A 312 14.17 25.33 12.21
CA LEU A 312 13.59 25.93 13.40
C LEU A 312 12.55 24.99 14.00
N HIS A 313 12.75 24.59 15.26
CA HIS A 313 11.76 23.84 16.01
C HIS A 313 10.81 24.82 16.69
N VAL A 314 9.50 24.61 16.53
CA VAL A 314 8.46 25.36 17.24
C VAL A 314 7.66 24.40 18.08
N PHE A 315 7.69 24.62 19.38
CA PHE A 315 6.89 23.97 20.40
C PHE A 315 5.72 24.87 20.72
N TYR A 316 4.55 24.29 20.91
CA TYR A 316 3.38 25.06 21.32
C TYR A 316 2.54 24.23 22.28
N ASP A 317 1.88 24.94 23.18
CA ASP A 317 0.88 24.38 24.05
C ASP A 317 -0.40 25.21 23.97
N LEU A 318 -1.55 24.54 24.10
CA LEU A 318 -2.87 25.13 23.98
C LEU A 318 -3.63 24.96 25.27
N GLU A 319 -4.02 26.06 25.90
CA GLU A 319 -5.06 26.02 26.92
C GLU A 319 -6.41 26.05 26.23
N CYS A 320 -7.28 25.11 26.62
CA CYS A 320 -8.58 24.92 26.01
C CYS A 320 -9.68 24.97 27.06
N ARG A 321 -10.81 25.60 26.72
CA ARG A 321 -12.09 25.44 27.45
C ARG A 321 -12.95 24.36 26.78
N GLN A 322 -13.84 23.76 27.57
CA GLN A 322 -14.74 22.67 27.16
C GLN A 322 -16.18 22.88 27.66
N ASP A 323 -16.64 24.12 27.61
CA ASP A 323 -17.97 24.54 28.10
C ASP A 323 -19.05 24.54 27.00
N VAL A 324 -18.69 24.23 25.75
CA VAL A 324 -19.61 24.20 24.61
C VAL A 324 -19.90 22.76 24.20
N VAL A 325 -21.17 22.36 24.25
CA VAL A 325 -21.61 21.03 23.81
C VAL A 325 -21.57 20.93 22.28
N LEU A 326 -21.05 19.81 21.78
CA LEU A 326 -20.96 19.54 20.35
C LEU A 326 -22.38 19.38 19.76
N PRO A 327 -22.71 20.06 18.64
CA PRO A 327 -24.05 19.98 18.06
C PRO A 327 -24.45 18.54 17.73
N GLY A 328 -25.57 18.07 18.31
CA GLY A 328 -26.09 16.72 18.09
C GLY A 328 -25.67 15.67 19.12
N GLU A 329 -24.85 16.04 20.10
CA GLU A 329 -24.37 15.14 21.16
C GLU A 329 -24.85 15.63 22.55
N THR A 330 -25.10 14.72 23.49
CA THR A 330 -25.65 15.07 24.82
C THR A 330 -24.59 15.18 25.92
N ASN A 331 -23.34 14.81 25.67
CA ASN A 331 -22.27 14.86 26.68
C ASN A 331 -20.86 14.91 26.07
N VAL A 332 -20.74 15.44 24.85
CA VAL A 332 -19.46 15.66 24.18
C VAL A 332 -19.24 17.16 24.11
N PHE A 333 -18.12 17.63 24.64
CA PHE A 333 -17.79 19.04 24.69
C PHE A 333 -16.68 19.36 23.69
N GLN A 334 -16.85 20.47 22.97
CA GLN A 334 -15.86 20.97 22.04
C GLN A 334 -14.68 21.57 22.80
N HIS A 335 -13.46 21.15 22.46
CA HIS A 335 -12.25 21.85 22.88
C HIS A 335 -12.13 23.15 22.09
N ILE A 336 -12.22 24.28 22.80
CA ILE A 336 -12.05 25.61 22.22
C ILE A 336 -10.75 26.19 22.78
N PRO A 337 -9.69 26.31 21.97
CA PRO A 337 -8.44 26.94 22.39
C PRO A 337 -8.65 28.41 22.75
N THR A 338 -8.15 28.84 23.90
CA THR A 338 -8.23 30.24 24.37
C THR A 338 -6.87 30.90 24.48
N LEU A 339 -5.81 30.12 24.65
CA LEU A 339 -4.43 30.58 24.73
C LEU A 339 -3.53 29.59 23.99
N CYS A 340 -2.60 30.11 23.21
CA CYS A 340 -1.53 29.35 22.60
C CYS A 340 -0.20 29.99 22.98
N VAL A 341 0.62 29.26 23.74
CA VAL A 341 1.98 29.68 24.06
C VAL A 341 2.93 28.88 23.20
N THR A 342 3.78 29.57 22.47
CA THR A 342 4.75 28.95 21.59
C THR A 342 6.16 29.33 21.95
N GLN A 343 7.06 28.35 21.88
CA GLN A 343 8.49 28.53 22.03
C GLN A 343 9.21 28.01 20.80
N GLN A 344 10.24 28.71 20.36
CA GLN A 344 11.03 28.30 19.22
C GLN A 344 12.52 28.31 19.50
N ALA A 345 13.18 27.32 18.90
CA ALA A 345 14.61 27.11 19.04
C ALA A 345 15.19 26.51 17.76
N CYS A 346 16.29 27.11 17.30
CA CYS A 346 17.20 26.46 16.37
C CYS A 346 18.10 25.49 17.15
N LYS A 347 18.96 24.76 16.42
CA LYS A 347 19.86 23.77 17.02
C LYS A 347 20.81 24.34 18.07
N THR A 348 21.22 25.60 17.94
CA THR A 348 22.09 26.24 18.94
C THR A 348 21.29 26.64 20.17
N CYS A 349 20.11 27.24 20.00
CA CYS A 349 19.24 27.69 21.09
C CYS A 349 18.60 26.56 21.91
N TRP A 350 18.64 25.31 21.44
CA TRP A 350 18.08 24.15 22.14
C TRP A 350 18.60 23.99 23.58
N TYR A 351 19.87 24.35 23.80
CA TYR A 351 20.55 24.17 25.08
C TYR A 351 20.59 25.46 25.93
N PHE A 352 19.94 26.54 25.49
CA PHE A 352 19.89 27.80 26.22
C PHE A 352 18.55 27.93 26.94
N GLU A 353 18.60 28.00 28.26
CA GLU A 353 17.42 28.10 29.14
C GLU A 353 16.80 29.51 29.14
N ASP A 354 17.56 30.55 28.79
CA ASP A 354 17.05 31.91 28.76
C ASP A 354 16.14 32.18 27.55
N ALA A 355 14.83 32.28 27.82
CA ALA A 355 13.80 32.56 26.83
C ALA A 355 13.82 34.01 26.31
N GLN A 356 14.52 34.94 26.99
CA GLN A 356 14.65 36.34 26.56
C GLN A 356 15.81 36.56 25.59
N HIS A 357 16.64 35.54 25.38
CA HIS A 357 17.73 35.59 24.41
C HIS A 357 17.21 35.78 22.97
N ILE A 358 17.56 36.90 22.35
CA ILE A 358 17.26 37.17 20.94
C ILE A 358 18.35 36.53 20.07
N CYS A 359 17.96 35.53 19.28
CA CYS A 359 18.84 34.85 18.35
C CYS A 359 18.64 35.41 16.93
N SER A 360 19.71 35.50 16.12
CA SER A 360 19.59 35.89 14.71
C SER A 360 18.71 34.95 13.89
N SER A 361 18.76 33.64 14.18
CA SER A 361 17.95 32.62 13.50
C SER A 361 16.57 32.40 14.13
N CYS A 362 16.45 32.48 15.46
CA CYS A 362 15.16 32.28 16.14
C CYS A 362 14.34 33.56 16.27
N GLY A 363 14.96 34.74 16.21
CA GLY A 363 14.31 35.98 16.65
C GLY A 363 13.88 35.91 18.11
N VAL A 364 12.71 36.47 18.40
CA VAL A 364 12.02 36.32 19.70
C VAL A 364 11.67 34.85 19.91
N ARG A 365 12.01 34.27 21.06
CA ARG A 365 11.84 32.83 21.27
C ARG A 365 10.45 32.43 21.75
N GLN A 366 9.70 33.32 22.39
CA GLN A 366 8.36 33.05 22.91
C GLN A 366 7.32 33.95 22.25
N HIS A 367 6.23 33.34 21.79
CA HIS A 367 5.05 34.07 21.31
C HIS A 367 3.81 33.56 22.00
N ILE A 368 2.96 34.47 22.46
CA ILE A 368 1.69 34.18 23.12
C ILE A 368 0.60 34.68 22.18
N PHE A 369 -0.30 33.78 21.78
CA PHE A 369 -1.50 34.11 21.01
C PHE A 369 -2.72 33.86 21.90
N HIS A 370 -3.64 34.81 21.95
CA HIS A 370 -4.86 34.76 22.75
C HIS A 370 -6.05 35.29 21.92
N ASP A 371 -7.23 35.36 22.52
CA ASP A 371 -8.49 35.87 21.95
C ASP A 371 -9.19 34.92 20.95
N ASP A 372 -9.86 35.46 19.92
CA ASP A 372 -10.92 34.80 19.14
C ASP A 372 -10.47 33.53 18.39
N ASP A 373 -9.20 33.42 17.99
CA ASP A 373 -8.63 32.22 17.35
C ASP A 373 -7.11 32.14 17.49
N PRO A 374 -6.59 31.63 18.63
CA PRO A 374 -5.15 31.54 18.86
C PRO A 374 -4.47 30.51 17.95
N VAL A 375 -5.22 29.56 17.38
CA VAL A 375 -4.69 28.56 16.46
C VAL A 375 -4.46 29.17 15.07
N ALA A 376 -5.42 29.93 14.55
CA ALA A 376 -5.24 30.62 13.28
C ALA A 376 -4.08 31.62 13.33
N GLN A 377 -3.93 32.34 14.45
CA GLN A 377 -2.80 33.24 14.67
C GLN A 377 -1.45 32.50 14.65
N LEU A 378 -1.34 31.35 15.33
CA LEU A 378 -0.15 30.50 15.27
C LEU A 378 0.13 30.05 13.83
N ILE A 379 -0.88 29.58 13.11
CA ILE A 379 -0.71 29.11 11.73
C ILE A 379 -0.27 30.26 10.80
N GLN A 380 -0.83 31.46 10.97
CA GLN A 380 -0.43 32.64 10.22
C GLN A 380 1.03 33.01 10.52
N TYR A 381 1.43 32.97 11.79
CA TYR A 381 2.79 33.20 12.21
C TYR A 381 3.78 32.19 11.59
N LEU A 382 3.45 30.90 11.59
CA LEU A 382 4.29 29.84 11.01
C LEU A 382 4.42 29.92 9.48
N ARG A 383 3.49 30.61 8.80
CA ARG A 383 3.52 30.80 7.34
C ARG A 383 4.44 31.92 6.90
N ILE A 384 4.87 32.81 7.80
CA ILE A 384 5.77 33.92 7.46
C ILE A 384 7.16 33.33 7.18
N PRO A 385 7.69 33.47 5.94
CA PRO A 385 9.03 33.01 5.61
C PRO A 385 10.03 33.79 6.47
N ARG A 386 10.91 33.06 7.16
CA ARG A 386 12.01 33.69 7.88
C ARG A 386 13.21 33.75 6.96
N ARG A 387 13.89 34.90 6.93
CA ARG A 387 15.09 35.09 6.11
C ARG A 387 16.17 34.10 6.57
N ASP A 388 16.92 33.60 5.59
CA ASP A 388 18.12 32.77 5.77
C ASP A 388 19.16 33.46 6.65
#